data_AF-A0A9D1YVN7-F1
#
_entry.id   AF-A0A9D1YVN7-F1
#
_cell.length_a   1.000
_cell.length_b   1.000
_cell.length_c   1.000
_cell.angle_alpha   90.00
_cell.angle_beta   90.00
_cell.angle_gamma   90.00
#
_symmetry.space_group_name_H-M   'P 1'
#
loop_
_entity.id
_entity.type
_entity.pdbx_description
1 polymer ?
#
loop_
_entity_poly.entity_id
_entity_poly.type
_entity_poly.pdbx_seq_one_letter_code
_entity_poly.pdbx_strand_id
1 'polypeptide(L)'
;MTTSRPRVLIEDWLPVAELGIESRRERGAASALPPLSFLHVWWARRPLVASAAVALAGVMPAWTEELAESFPEAPELRTESAYRAWLLRLVGILGDPVKGRRMIDAANAAGVKLQGNGYGYRQAFRNAVSRSDIDLLHTVLRRTWGELPTIADPTAGGGSIPWAASRLGLPVVANDLSGVAASVLKAGVEIPATRGLDLLPDIRKWGDVLVKRVEKRLKEFFPLNEGESVIAYIWANAVPCPRTGRLVPLLRDKWLRKAPGKEAAVRMVTSAEGIELREPRFEVILGREVDKADASTGTMARGKAVSPYDNLVIDGDYIKEAAQSGDMDQLLYAVAVRKPSGERTFRAPNEADLQALQAANRTFNAVKDEWFDAGILPTEEFPEGNDLRPKHYGLDRWVDFFTPRQALVHGTFGEEFARLVPEVRETLGEAADQV
;
A
#
# COMPACT_ATOMS: atom_id res chain seq x y z
N MET A 1 41.61 -27.02 18.45
CA MET A 1 40.29 -26.38 18.61
C MET A 1 39.42 -26.90 17.47
N THR A 2 38.48 -27.78 17.75
CA THR A 2 37.51 -28.23 16.75
C THR A 2 36.53 -27.08 16.50
N THR A 3 36.82 -26.35 15.42
CA THR A 3 36.12 -25.16 14.93
C THR A 3 34.79 -25.54 14.27
N SER A 4 33.85 -26.12 15.02
CA SER A 4 32.49 -26.32 14.51
C SER A 4 31.61 -25.17 14.96
N ARG A 5 31.02 -24.47 13.99
CA ARG A 5 29.94 -23.50 14.20
C ARG A 5 28.90 -24.09 15.18
N PRO A 6 28.44 -23.34 16.22
CA PRO A 6 27.34 -23.77 17.06
C PRO A 6 26.11 -24.14 16.23
N ARG A 7 25.48 -25.27 16.56
CA ARG A 7 24.21 -25.69 15.94
C ARG A 7 23.11 -24.72 16.36
N VAL A 8 22.27 -24.29 15.42
CA VAL A 8 21.23 -23.29 15.67
C VAL A 8 19.83 -23.89 15.63
N LEU A 9 18.89 -23.24 16.31
CA LEU A 9 17.54 -23.75 16.55
C LEU A 9 16.80 -24.10 15.26
N ILE A 10 16.96 -23.32 14.19
CA ILE A 10 16.26 -23.55 12.92
C ILE A 10 16.65 -24.87 12.24
N GLU A 11 17.83 -25.42 12.57
CA GLU A 11 18.27 -26.73 12.08
C GLU A 11 17.50 -27.89 12.73
N ASP A 12 16.85 -27.64 13.88
CA ASP A 12 16.09 -28.65 14.63
C ASP A 12 14.59 -28.38 14.61
N TRP A 13 14.17 -27.12 14.76
CA TRP A 13 12.77 -26.78 14.92
C TRP A 13 12.44 -25.32 14.56
N LEU A 14 11.28 -25.13 13.93
CA LEU A 14 10.63 -23.84 13.72
C LEU A 14 9.10 -24.00 13.84
N PRO A 15 8.37 -23.08 14.50
CA PRO A 15 6.93 -23.18 14.73
C PRO A 15 6.11 -22.81 13.47
N VAL A 16 6.25 -23.59 12.39
CA VAL A 16 5.68 -23.24 11.06
C VAL A 16 4.14 -23.07 11.11
N ALA A 17 3.44 -23.87 11.92
CA ALA A 17 1.99 -23.78 12.04
C ALA A 17 1.54 -22.45 12.66
N GLU A 18 2.16 -22.06 13.76
CA GLU A 18 1.91 -20.82 14.48
C GLU A 18 2.27 -19.61 13.62
N LEU A 19 3.45 -19.63 12.98
CA LEU A 19 3.91 -18.57 12.08
C LEU A 19 2.99 -18.39 10.87
N GLY A 20 2.50 -19.48 10.28
CA GLY A 20 1.57 -19.43 9.15
C GLY A 20 0.21 -18.85 9.52
N ILE A 21 -0.28 -19.11 10.74
CA ILE A 21 -1.52 -18.51 11.24
C ILE A 21 -1.31 -17.01 11.47
N GLU A 22 -0.25 -16.62 12.17
CA GLU A 22 0.03 -15.20 12.43
C GLU A 22 0.32 -14.41 11.14
N SER A 23 1.01 -15.01 10.18
CA SER A 23 1.25 -14.39 8.86
C SER A 23 -0.04 -14.05 8.14
N ARG A 24 -1.05 -14.94 8.22
CA ARG A 24 -2.39 -14.67 7.67
C ARG A 24 -3.13 -13.60 8.48
N ARG A 25 -3.00 -13.61 9.82
CA ARG A 25 -3.61 -12.58 10.68
C ARG A 25 -3.04 -11.19 10.40
N GLU A 26 -1.74 -11.09 10.12
CA GLU A 26 -1.06 -9.83 9.75
C GLU A 26 -1.65 -9.25 8.46
N ARG A 27 -1.91 -10.09 7.46
CA ARG A 27 -2.48 -9.69 6.16
C ARG A 27 -4.01 -9.66 6.13
N GLY A 28 -4.68 -9.92 7.25
CA GLY A 28 -6.13 -10.12 7.30
C GLY A 28 -6.96 -8.85 7.05
N ALA A 29 -6.41 -7.66 7.31
CA ALA A 29 -7.07 -6.39 7.03
C ALA A 29 -6.05 -5.31 6.65
N ALA A 30 -6.35 -4.56 5.59
CA ALA A 30 -5.48 -3.47 5.12
C ALA A 30 -5.24 -2.38 6.19
N SER A 31 -6.23 -2.13 7.05
CA SER A 31 -6.12 -1.19 8.18
C SER A 31 -5.27 -1.72 9.34
N ALA A 32 -4.94 -3.01 9.33
CA ALA A 32 -4.26 -3.68 10.43
C ALA A 32 -2.82 -4.09 10.08
N LEU A 33 -2.29 -3.65 8.93
CA LEU A 33 -0.94 -3.98 8.49
C LEU A 33 0.14 -3.45 9.45
N PRO A 34 1.38 -3.97 9.38
CA PRO A 34 2.49 -3.41 10.14
C PRO A 34 2.85 -1.97 9.73
N PRO A 35 3.45 -1.17 10.63
CA PRO A 35 3.85 0.21 10.35
C PRO A 35 4.67 0.38 9.07
N LEU A 36 5.63 -0.53 8.82
CA LEU A 36 6.44 -0.54 7.59
C LEU A 36 5.62 -0.63 6.29
N SER A 37 4.36 -1.09 6.37
CA SER A 37 3.49 -1.21 5.20
C SER A 37 2.78 0.08 4.81
N PHE A 38 2.80 1.11 5.66
CA PHE A 38 2.12 2.38 5.39
C PHE A 38 3.03 3.45 4.77
N LEU A 39 4.35 3.37 4.97
CA LEU A 39 5.30 4.30 4.33
C LEU A 39 5.36 4.09 2.81
N HIS A 40 5.58 2.85 2.39
CA HIS A 40 5.61 2.48 0.98
C HIS A 40 5.19 1.02 0.80
N VAL A 41 4.43 0.75 -0.27
CA VAL A 41 4.03 -0.60 -0.64
C VAL A 41 5.21 -1.31 -1.28
N TRP A 42 5.75 -2.34 -0.62
CA TRP A 42 6.79 -3.19 -1.20
C TRP A 42 6.23 -4.59 -1.46
N TRP A 43 6.21 -5.01 -2.73
CA TRP A 43 5.55 -6.25 -3.18
C TRP A 43 6.15 -7.50 -2.55
N ALA A 44 7.46 -7.50 -2.25
CA ALA A 44 8.15 -8.66 -1.69
C ALA A 44 8.11 -8.72 -0.15
N ARG A 45 7.44 -7.78 0.54
CA ARG A 45 7.50 -7.68 2.01
C ARG A 45 6.99 -8.95 2.70
N ARG A 46 7.87 -9.60 3.48
CA ARG A 46 7.56 -10.83 4.22
C ARG A 46 6.84 -10.51 5.54
N PRO A 47 5.97 -11.40 6.05
CA PRO A 47 5.31 -11.22 7.35
C PRO A 47 6.34 -11.05 8.47
N LEU A 48 6.11 -10.09 9.36
CA LEU A 48 7.10 -9.73 10.39
C LEU A 48 7.34 -10.86 11.38
N VAL A 49 6.28 -11.59 11.74
CA VAL A 49 6.37 -12.73 12.66
C VAL A 49 7.28 -13.84 12.11
N ALA A 50 7.17 -14.13 10.81
CA ALA A 50 7.99 -15.14 10.15
C ALA A 50 9.44 -14.65 9.99
N SER A 51 9.64 -13.39 9.60
CA SER A 51 10.96 -12.77 9.53
C SER A 51 11.68 -12.76 10.88
N ALA A 52 10.97 -12.42 11.96
CA ALA A 52 11.50 -12.46 13.33
C ALA A 52 11.92 -13.88 13.73
N ALA A 53 11.05 -14.87 13.47
CA ALA A 53 11.31 -16.26 13.83
C ALA A 53 12.51 -16.84 13.09
N VAL A 54 12.64 -16.59 11.78
CA VAL A 54 13.78 -17.08 11.00
C VAL A 54 15.08 -16.38 11.43
N ALA A 55 15.06 -15.07 11.67
CA ALA A 55 16.21 -14.34 12.16
C ALA A 55 16.68 -14.88 13.52
N LEU A 56 15.75 -15.08 14.46
CA LEU A 56 16.04 -15.61 15.80
C LEU A 56 16.50 -17.06 15.76
N ALA A 57 15.74 -17.95 15.12
CA ALA A 57 16.07 -19.37 15.07
C ALA A 57 17.39 -19.64 14.31
N GLY A 58 17.79 -18.73 13.42
CA GLY A 58 19.09 -18.78 12.74
C GLY A 58 20.29 -18.40 13.60
N VAL A 59 20.10 -17.79 14.77
CA VAL A 59 21.20 -17.38 15.68
C VAL A 59 21.07 -17.94 17.09
N MET A 60 19.87 -18.28 17.54
CA MET A 60 19.64 -18.96 18.81
C MET A 60 20.25 -20.36 18.73
N PRO A 61 21.03 -20.81 19.73
CA PRO A 61 21.55 -22.17 19.74
C PRO A 61 20.41 -23.19 19.74
N ALA A 62 20.69 -24.38 19.19
CA ALA A 62 19.86 -25.54 19.43
C ALA A 62 19.75 -25.79 20.95
N TRP A 63 18.58 -26.23 21.41
CA TRP A 63 18.39 -26.53 22.83
C TRP A 63 19.15 -27.81 23.20
N THR A 64 19.85 -27.79 24.34
CA THR A 64 20.56 -28.93 24.92
C THR A 64 20.46 -28.89 26.44
N GLU A 65 20.67 -30.03 27.10
CA GLU A 65 20.77 -30.08 28.57
C GLU A 65 21.92 -29.21 29.08
N GLU A 66 23.07 -29.19 28.39
CA GLU A 66 24.21 -28.32 28.71
C GLU A 66 23.84 -26.82 28.66
N LEU A 67 23.03 -26.41 27.67
CA LEU A 67 22.51 -25.04 27.61
C LEU A 67 21.61 -24.75 28.81
N ALA A 68 20.74 -25.68 29.20
CA ALA A 68 19.88 -25.51 30.36
C ALA A 68 20.68 -25.40 31.67
N GLU A 69 21.68 -26.28 31.87
CA GLU A 69 22.57 -26.29 33.03
C GLU A 69 23.42 -25.01 33.14
N SER A 70 23.74 -24.40 32.00
CA SER A 70 24.46 -23.14 31.93
C SER A 70 23.67 -21.93 32.45
N PHE A 71 22.35 -22.07 32.58
CA PHE A 71 21.43 -21.01 32.98
C PHE A 71 20.36 -21.54 33.96
N PRO A 72 20.74 -22.00 35.16
CA PRO A 72 19.83 -22.68 36.08
C PRO A 72 18.67 -21.78 36.55
N GLU A 73 18.91 -20.48 36.63
CA GLU A 73 17.93 -19.47 37.03
C GLU A 73 16.97 -19.04 35.91
N ALA A 74 17.19 -19.48 34.66
CA ALA A 74 16.36 -19.10 33.51
C ALA A 74 15.29 -20.18 33.23
N PRO A 75 14.03 -20.01 33.67
CA PRO A 75 12.98 -21.00 33.46
C PRO A 75 12.69 -21.24 31.96
N GLU A 76 12.93 -20.25 31.12
CA GLU A 76 12.83 -20.34 29.65
C GLU A 76 13.74 -21.41 29.05
N LEU A 77 14.89 -21.68 29.67
CA LEU A 77 15.91 -22.56 29.13
C LEU A 77 15.86 -23.97 29.74
N ARG A 78 15.09 -24.16 30.82
CA ARG A 78 15.05 -25.37 31.64
C ARG A 78 14.65 -26.64 30.88
N THR A 79 13.75 -26.52 29.91
CA THR A 79 13.28 -27.63 29.08
C THR A 79 13.15 -27.20 27.63
N GLU A 80 13.25 -28.14 26.70
CA GLU A 80 13.06 -27.84 25.28
C GLU A 80 11.70 -27.18 25.01
N SER A 81 10.63 -27.65 25.67
CA SER A 81 9.29 -27.07 25.56
C SER A 81 9.24 -25.62 26.06
N ALA A 82 9.92 -25.31 27.16
CA ALA A 82 10.03 -23.93 27.66
C ALA A 82 10.81 -23.04 26.67
N TYR A 83 11.87 -23.57 26.07
CA TYR A 83 12.68 -22.85 25.08
C TYR A 83 11.90 -22.53 23.81
N ARG A 84 11.11 -23.49 23.33
CA ARG A 84 10.20 -23.31 22.20
C ARG A 84 9.10 -22.30 22.50
N ALA A 85 8.51 -22.34 23.70
CA ALA A 85 7.54 -21.35 24.15
C ALA A 85 8.17 -19.95 24.26
N TRP A 86 9.43 -19.87 24.68
CA TRP A 86 10.18 -18.62 24.74
C TRP A 86 10.41 -18.01 23.35
N LEU A 87 10.79 -18.81 22.34
CA LEU A 87 10.86 -18.34 20.94
C LEU A 87 9.52 -17.73 20.49
N LEU A 88 8.39 -18.39 20.79
CA LEU A 88 7.07 -17.87 20.46
C LEU A 88 6.82 -16.50 21.12
N ARG A 89 7.18 -16.33 22.40
CA ARG A 89 7.09 -15.02 23.08
C ARG A 89 7.99 -13.97 22.42
N LEU A 90 9.22 -14.32 22.06
CA LEU A 90 10.19 -13.41 21.41
C LEU A 90 9.69 -12.88 20.05
N VAL A 91 8.89 -13.67 19.33
CA VAL A 91 8.26 -13.22 18.06
C VAL A 91 6.87 -12.60 18.26
N GLY A 92 6.45 -12.42 19.51
CA GLY A 92 5.20 -11.75 19.89
C GLY A 92 3.96 -12.65 19.93
N ILE A 93 4.12 -13.98 19.86
CA ILE A 93 3.03 -14.96 20.02
C ILE A 93 2.83 -15.22 21.52
N LEU A 94 1.73 -14.69 22.07
CA LEU A 94 1.45 -14.72 23.52
C LEU A 94 0.35 -15.73 23.91
N GLY A 95 0.02 -16.64 23.01
CA GLY A 95 -1.01 -17.66 23.22
C GLY A 95 -0.87 -18.79 22.20
N ASP A 96 -1.92 -19.59 22.04
CA ASP A 96 -1.94 -20.71 21.10
C ASP A 96 -2.73 -20.34 19.83
N PRO A 97 -2.05 -19.90 18.76
CA PRO A 97 -2.74 -19.53 17.52
C PRO A 97 -3.39 -20.73 16.83
N VAL A 98 -2.90 -21.95 17.03
CA VAL A 98 -3.47 -23.17 16.43
C VAL A 98 -4.83 -23.47 17.07
N LYS A 99 -4.90 -23.44 18.40
CA LYS A 99 -6.17 -23.56 19.14
C LYS A 99 -7.13 -22.43 18.78
N GLY A 100 -6.64 -21.19 18.74
CA GLY A 100 -7.46 -20.03 18.35
C GLY A 100 -8.06 -20.17 16.95
N ARG A 101 -7.25 -20.64 15.98
CA ARG A 101 -7.73 -20.88 14.61
C ARG A 101 -8.80 -21.96 14.57
N ARG A 102 -8.59 -23.09 15.26
CA ARG A 102 -9.58 -24.18 15.36
C ARG A 102 -10.91 -23.70 15.95
N MET A 103 -10.87 -22.86 17.00
CA MET A 103 -12.07 -22.28 17.59
C MET A 103 -12.82 -21.38 16.61
N ILE A 104 -12.11 -20.54 15.85
CA ILE A 104 -12.71 -19.67 14.82
C ILE A 104 -13.34 -20.49 13.71
N ASP A 105 -12.67 -21.55 13.24
CA ASP A 105 -13.20 -22.42 12.19
C ASP A 105 -14.47 -23.15 12.64
N ALA A 106 -14.48 -23.67 13.87
CA ALA A 106 -15.67 -24.30 14.45
C ALA A 106 -16.84 -23.32 14.61
N ALA A 107 -16.56 -22.09 15.06
CA ALA A 107 -17.58 -21.06 15.24
C ALA A 107 -18.19 -20.62 13.90
N ASN A 108 -17.36 -20.43 12.87
CA ASN A 108 -17.82 -20.11 11.51
C ASN A 108 -18.69 -21.24 10.93
N ALA A 109 -18.28 -22.50 11.10
CA ALA A 109 -19.07 -23.65 10.67
C ALA A 109 -20.43 -23.74 11.37
N ALA A 110 -20.50 -23.32 12.64
CA ALA A 110 -21.73 -23.27 13.42
C ALA A 110 -22.57 -21.99 13.20
N GLY A 111 -22.11 -21.03 12.38
CA GLY A 111 -22.76 -19.73 12.24
C GLY A 111 -22.73 -18.87 13.52
N VAL A 112 -21.85 -19.19 14.46
CA VAL A 112 -21.72 -18.49 15.74
C VAL A 112 -20.65 -17.41 15.64
N LYS A 113 -20.98 -16.20 16.08
CA LYS A 113 -20.01 -15.11 16.18
C LYS A 113 -19.27 -15.19 17.51
N LEU A 114 -17.95 -15.36 17.46
CA LEU A 114 -17.11 -15.32 18.65
C LEU A 114 -17.04 -13.92 19.26
N GLN A 115 -16.90 -13.87 20.59
CA GLN A 115 -16.53 -12.65 21.31
C GLN A 115 -15.02 -12.41 21.18
N GLY A 116 -14.64 -11.16 20.91
CA GLY A 116 -13.24 -10.79 20.70
C GLY A 116 -12.63 -11.36 19.42
N ASN A 117 -11.32 -11.61 19.44
CA ASN A 117 -10.57 -12.00 18.25
C ASN A 117 -10.34 -13.51 18.09
N GLY A 118 -10.79 -14.33 19.04
CA GLY A 118 -10.63 -15.80 19.05
C GLY A 118 -9.23 -16.33 19.40
N TYR A 119 -8.21 -15.47 19.51
CA TYR A 119 -6.82 -15.87 19.81
C TYR A 119 -6.39 -15.54 21.24
N GLY A 120 -7.08 -14.62 21.93
CA GLY A 120 -6.75 -14.20 23.29
C GLY A 120 -5.62 -13.17 23.39
N TYR A 121 -5.02 -12.77 22.26
CA TYR A 121 -3.98 -11.75 22.18
C TYR A 121 -4.00 -11.03 20.82
N ARG A 122 -3.38 -9.84 20.72
CA ARG A 122 -3.29 -9.08 19.45
C ARG A 122 -2.36 -9.77 18.45
N GLN A 123 -2.38 -9.40 17.17
CA GLN A 123 -1.46 -9.95 16.18
C GLN A 123 -0.01 -9.86 16.67
N ALA A 124 0.80 -10.90 16.42
CA ALA A 124 2.11 -11.05 17.02
C ALA A 124 3.02 -9.81 16.90
N PHE A 125 3.09 -9.20 15.71
CA PHE A 125 3.94 -8.03 15.46
C PHE A 125 3.59 -6.79 16.31
N ARG A 126 2.36 -6.71 16.85
CA ARG A 126 1.88 -5.61 17.71
C ARG A 126 2.27 -5.75 19.17
N ASN A 127 2.76 -6.92 19.56
CA ASN A 127 3.13 -7.19 20.93
C ASN A 127 4.57 -6.72 21.16
N ALA A 128 4.79 -6.09 22.31
CA ALA A 128 6.13 -5.73 22.75
C ALA A 128 6.78 -6.96 23.42
N VAL A 129 8.06 -7.15 23.17
CA VAL A 129 8.86 -8.17 23.85
C VAL A 129 9.36 -7.56 25.15
N SER A 130 9.33 -8.33 26.24
CA SER A 130 9.73 -7.83 27.55
C SER A 130 11.24 -7.53 27.58
N ARG A 131 11.67 -6.56 28.40
CA ARG A 131 13.09 -6.26 28.54
C ARG A 131 13.88 -7.46 29.07
N SER A 132 13.31 -8.20 30.03
CA SER A 132 13.89 -9.43 30.57
C SER A 132 14.09 -10.52 29.51
N ASP A 133 13.15 -10.67 28.57
CA ASP A 133 13.32 -11.62 27.45
C ASP A 133 14.48 -11.22 26.55
N ILE A 134 14.63 -9.92 26.26
CA ILE A 134 15.71 -9.39 25.43
C ILE A 134 17.06 -9.55 26.13
N ASP A 135 17.14 -9.23 27.42
CA ASP A 135 18.39 -9.36 28.19
C ASP A 135 18.82 -10.84 28.30
N LEU A 136 17.88 -11.76 28.50
CA LEU A 136 18.15 -13.20 28.47
C LEU A 136 18.62 -13.66 27.09
N LEU A 137 17.93 -13.23 26.02
CA LEU A 137 18.32 -13.51 24.63
C LEU A 137 19.77 -13.07 24.38
N HIS A 138 20.11 -11.84 24.75
CA HIS A 138 21.45 -11.30 24.56
C HIS A 138 22.50 -12.09 25.35
N THR A 139 22.17 -12.54 26.56
CA THR A 139 23.07 -13.33 27.39
C THR A 139 23.32 -14.71 26.77
N VAL A 140 22.27 -15.38 26.30
CA VAL A 140 22.37 -16.68 25.60
C VAL A 140 23.20 -16.53 24.33
N LEU A 141 22.95 -15.50 23.53
CA LEU A 141 23.69 -15.27 22.29
C LEU A 141 25.16 -14.95 22.54
N ARG A 142 25.50 -14.08 23.51
CA ARG A 142 26.91 -13.80 23.86
C ARG A 142 27.63 -15.03 24.38
N ARG A 143 26.98 -15.90 25.16
CA ARG A 143 27.58 -17.17 25.57
C ARG A 143 27.86 -18.07 24.37
N THR A 144 26.92 -18.13 23.43
CA THR A 144 27.00 -19.02 22.26
C THR A 144 28.04 -18.56 21.24
N TRP A 145 28.11 -17.26 20.98
CA TRP A 145 28.90 -16.69 19.89
C TRP A 145 30.10 -15.86 20.35
N GLY A 146 30.27 -15.63 21.66
CA GLY A 146 31.26 -14.72 22.23
C GLY A 146 30.83 -13.24 22.19
N GLU A 147 29.99 -12.87 21.22
CA GLU A 147 29.42 -11.54 21.05
C GLU A 147 27.96 -11.62 20.59
N LEU A 148 27.30 -10.48 20.35
CA LEU A 148 25.99 -10.50 19.71
C LEU A 148 26.16 -10.78 18.20
N PRO A 149 25.53 -11.81 17.65
CA PRO A 149 25.62 -12.10 16.22
C PRO A 149 24.95 -10.99 15.41
N THR A 150 25.58 -10.63 14.29
CA THR A 150 25.04 -9.65 13.34
C THR A 150 24.08 -10.32 12.37
N ILE A 151 22.87 -9.77 12.24
CA ILE A 151 21.91 -10.19 11.22
C ILE A 151 22.17 -9.41 9.93
N ALA A 152 22.64 -10.10 8.90
CA ALA A 152 22.85 -9.53 7.57
C ALA A 152 21.71 -9.88 6.62
N ASP A 153 21.06 -8.88 6.03
CA ASP A 153 20.04 -9.04 4.98
C ASP A 153 20.41 -8.19 3.76
N PRO A 154 21.15 -8.75 2.78
CA PRO A 154 21.62 -8.00 1.60
C PRO A 154 20.52 -7.78 0.55
N THR A 155 19.31 -8.30 0.78
CA THR A 155 18.14 -8.21 -0.11
C THR A 155 16.89 -7.84 0.67
N ALA A 156 17.04 -6.87 1.57
CA ALA A 156 16.07 -6.60 2.62
C ALA A 156 14.74 -6.03 2.12
N GLY A 157 14.74 -5.43 0.93
CA GLY A 157 13.56 -4.85 0.30
C GLY A 157 12.82 -3.92 1.25
N GLY A 158 11.58 -4.29 1.57
CA GLY A 158 10.70 -3.52 2.46
C GLY A 158 11.04 -3.59 3.96
N GLY A 159 12.15 -4.24 4.36
CA GLY A 159 12.76 -4.13 5.69
C GLY A 159 12.27 -5.07 6.79
N SER A 160 11.56 -6.17 6.47
CA SER A 160 10.95 -7.03 7.49
C SER A 160 11.94 -7.67 8.47
N ILE A 161 13.03 -8.28 7.97
CA ILE A 161 14.07 -8.90 8.79
C ILE A 161 14.85 -7.86 9.60
N PRO A 162 15.42 -6.78 8.99
CA PRO A 162 16.19 -5.82 9.77
C PRO A 162 15.34 -5.09 10.82
N TRP A 163 14.07 -4.84 10.55
CA TRP A 163 13.15 -4.27 11.54
C TRP A 163 12.86 -5.23 12.70
N ALA A 164 12.63 -6.51 12.40
CA ALA A 164 12.38 -7.51 13.43
C ALA A 164 13.60 -7.71 14.33
N ALA A 165 14.80 -7.80 13.74
CA ALA A 165 16.05 -7.98 14.47
C ALA A 165 16.44 -6.74 15.30
N SER A 166 16.29 -5.53 14.74
CA SER A 166 16.58 -4.28 15.47
C SER A 166 15.68 -4.07 16.69
N ARG A 167 14.40 -4.47 16.63
CA ARG A 167 13.49 -4.45 17.79
C ARG A 167 13.95 -5.33 18.96
N LEU A 168 14.76 -6.33 18.68
CA LEU A 168 15.35 -7.23 19.66
C LEU A 168 16.75 -6.77 20.11
N GLY A 169 17.21 -5.60 19.65
CA GLY A 169 18.52 -5.06 19.98
C GLY A 169 19.70 -5.86 19.39
N LEU A 170 19.47 -6.63 18.32
CA LEU A 170 20.54 -7.32 17.62
C LEU A 170 21.25 -6.37 16.66
N PRO A 171 22.57 -6.49 16.45
CA PRO A 171 23.27 -5.81 15.38
C PRO A 171 22.69 -6.23 14.01
N VAL A 172 22.46 -5.26 13.13
CA VAL A 172 21.83 -5.49 11.82
C VAL A 172 22.63 -4.77 10.74
N VAL A 173 22.87 -5.46 9.63
CA VAL A 173 23.35 -4.88 8.38
C VAL A 173 22.35 -5.23 7.30
N ALA A 174 21.76 -4.21 6.65
CA ALA A 174 20.77 -4.42 5.61
C ALA A 174 21.10 -3.60 4.37
N ASN A 175 20.83 -4.18 3.21
CA ASN A 175 21.00 -3.52 1.92
C ASN A 175 19.91 -3.96 0.94
N ASP A 176 19.73 -3.17 -0.11
CA ASP A 176 18.99 -3.57 -1.30
C ASP A 176 19.57 -2.83 -2.51
N LEU A 177 19.52 -3.45 -3.69
CA LEU A 177 19.98 -2.82 -4.94
C LEU A 177 19.02 -1.70 -5.38
N SER A 178 17.74 -1.79 -5.03
CA SER A 178 16.75 -0.78 -5.38
C SER A 178 16.89 0.46 -4.50
N GLY A 179 17.09 1.64 -5.11
CA GLY A 179 17.12 2.92 -4.40
C GLY A 179 15.82 3.21 -3.62
N VAL A 180 14.68 2.72 -4.10
CA VAL A 180 13.40 2.80 -3.38
C VAL A 180 13.42 1.95 -2.11
N ALA A 181 13.87 0.70 -2.20
CA ALA A 181 14.01 -0.16 -1.03
C ALA A 181 15.02 0.40 -0.04
N ALA A 182 16.19 0.85 -0.49
CA ALA A 182 17.19 1.49 0.35
C ALA A 182 16.62 2.71 1.11
N SER A 183 15.82 3.55 0.45
CA SER A 183 15.12 4.68 1.08
C SER A 183 14.10 4.22 2.12
N VAL A 184 13.35 3.15 1.83
CA VAL A 184 12.38 2.55 2.78
C VAL A 184 13.09 1.95 3.99
N LEU A 185 14.25 1.32 3.83
CA LEU A 185 15.07 0.81 4.94
C LEU A 185 15.55 1.97 5.84
N LYS A 186 16.05 3.05 5.24
CA LYS A 186 16.50 4.23 5.97
C LYS A 186 15.37 4.85 6.78
N ALA A 187 14.25 5.18 6.13
CA ALA A 187 13.11 5.87 6.74
C ALA A 187 12.29 4.98 7.69
N GLY A 188 12.13 3.70 7.36
CA GLY A 188 11.27 2.78 8.09
C GLY A 188 11.97 1.97 9.19
N VAL A 189 13.29 1.79 9.10
CA VAL A 189 14.05 0.94 10.03
C VAL A 189 15.15 1.72 10.73
N GLU A 190 16.11 2.28 9.99
CA GLU A 190 17.31 2.87 10.59
C GLU A 190 17.01 4.14 11.40
N ILE A 191 16.30 5.11 10.80
CA ILE A 191 15.96 6.37 11.45
C ILE A 191 15.09 6.14 12.70
N PRO A 192 13.99 5.35 12.66
CA PRO A 192 13.22 5.05 13.86
C PRO A 192 14.00 4.29 14.94
N ALA A 193 14.90 3.38 14.56
CA ALA A 193 15.70 2.62 15.51
C ALA A 193 16.75 3.49 16.23
N THR A 194 17.29 4.50 15.55
CA THR A 194 18.33 5.39 16.10
C THR A 194 17.74 6.60 16.84
N ARG A 195 16.64 7.16 16.33
CA ARG A 195 16.02 8.40 16.86
C ARG A 195 14.87 8.16 17.82
N GLY A 196 14.24 7.00 17.75
CA GLY A 196 13.06 6.69 18.56
C GLY A 196 11.97 7.75 18.42
N LEU A 197 11.48 8.24 19.56
CA LEU A 197 10.37 9.20 19.63
C LEU A 197 10.83 10.66 19.48
N ASP A 198 12.13 10.94 19.50
CA ASP A 198 12.67 12.31 19.48
C ASP A 198 12.41 13.02 18.14
N LEU A 199 12.21 12.25 17.07
CA LEU A 199 11.90 12.76 15.74
C LEU A 199 10.42 13.16 15.57
N LEU A 200 9.54 12.68 16.45
CA LEU A 200 8.09 12.82 16.31
C LEU A 200 7.60 14.28 16.31
N PRO A 201 8.12 15.19 17.16
CA PRO A 201 7.70 16.59 17.16
C PRO A 201 7.99 17.29 15.83
N ASP A 202 9.19 17.11 15.27
CA ASP A 202 9.60 17.76 14.03
C ASP A 202 8.87 17.20 12.82
N ILE A 203 8.71 15.87 12.71
CA ILE A 203 7.89 15.26 11.64
C ILE A 203 6.47 15.82 11.67
N ARG A 204 5.85 15.94 12.86
CA ARG A 204 4.48 16.47 12.97
C ARG A 204 4.44 17.93 12.55
N LYS A 205 5.34 18.77 13.08
CA LYS A 205 5.39 20.20 12.76
C LYS A 205 5.54 20.43 11.26
N TRP A 206 6.58 19.86 10.66
CA TRP A 206 6.91 20.14 9.26
C TRP A 206 5.99 19.40 8.29
N GLY A 207 5.54 18.19 8.65
CA GLY A 207 4.48 17.48 7.94
C GLY A 207 3.18 18.29 7.89
N ASP A 208 2.76 18.88 9.01
CA ASP A 208 1.56 19.72 9.06
C ASP A 208 1.72 20.99 8.20
N VAL A 209 2.91 21.60 8.18
CA VAL A 209 3.20 22.76 7.32
C VAL A 209 3.09 22.38 5.85
N LEU A 210 3.72 21.27 5.44
CA LEU A 210 3.67 20.77 4.07
C LEU A 210 2.23 20.49 3.64
N VAL A 211 1.49 19.73 4.44
CA VAL A 211 0.09 19.38 4.17
C VAL A 211 -0.77 20.64 4.01
N LYS A 212 -0.66 21.61 4.92
CA LYS A 212 -1.44 22.86 4.83
C LYS A 212 -1.13 23.67 3.57
N ARG A 213 0.14 23.73 3.16
CA ARG A 213 0.56 24.46 1.94
C ARG A 213 0.04 23.78 0.68
N VAL A 214 0.18 22.45 0.61
CA VAL A 214 -0.32 21.63 -0.50
C VAL A 214 -1.85 21.70 -0.58
N GLU A 215 -2.56 21.54 0.54
CA GLU A 215 -4.02 21.67 0.61
C GLU A 215 -4.49 23.05 0.13
N LYS A 216 -3.84 24.12 0.58
CA LYS A 216 -4.18 25.49 0.17
C LYS A 216 -4.10 25.67 -1.35
N ARG A 217 -3.07 25.12 -2.00
CA ARG A 217 -2.85 25.21 -3.45
C ARG A 217 -3.79 24.32 -4.25
N LEU A 218 -4.15 23.15 -3.71
CA LEU A 218 -4.93 22.15 -4.45
C LEU A 218 -6.44 22.26 -4.24
N LYS A 219 -6.90 22.97 -3.20
CA LYS A 219 -8.30 23.01 -2.78
C LYS A 219 -9.28 23.30 -3.92
N GLU A 220 -8.95 24.19 -4.84
CA GLU A 220 -9.84 24.57 -5.95
C GLU A 220 -10.09 23.42 -6.96
N PHE A 221 -9.17 22.44 -7.05
CA PHE A 221 -9.28 21.31 -7.98
C PHE A 221 -10.05 20.11 -7.40
N PHE A 222 -10.51 20.25 -6.15
CA PHE A 222 -11.25 19.23 -5.40
C PHE A 222 -12.48 19.87 -4.74
N PRO A 223 -13.49 20.29 -5.53
CA PRO A 223 -14.68 20.92 -5.00
C PRO A 223 -15.42 19.96 -4.05
N LEU A 224 -15.86 20.50 -2.92
CA LEU A 224 -16.70 19.82 -1.95
C LEU A 224 -18.10 20.42 -2.02
N ASN A 225 -19.10 19.61 -2.33
CA ASN A 225 -20.49 20.06 -2.21
C ASN A 225 -20.90 20.05 -0.73
N GLU A 226 -21.88 20.88 -0.37
CA GLU A 226 -22.37 20.94 1.02
C GLU A 226 -22.87 19.57 1.50
N GLY A 227 -22.38 19.15 2.67
CA GLY A 227 -22.80 17.89 3.28
C GLY A 227 -22.23 16.62 2.64
N GLU A 228 -21.27 16.68 1.73
CA GLU A 228 -20.58 15.47 1.27
C GLU A 228 -19.06 15.59 1.32
N SER A 229 -18.40 14.44 1.50
CA SER A 229 -16.96 14.31 1.25
C SER A 229 -16.72 13.37 0.08
N VAL A 230 -15.89 13.78 -0.86
CA VAL A 230 -15.50 12.94 -2.01
C VAL A 230 -14.50 11.87 -1.56
N ILE A 231 -14.75 10.62 -1.93
CA ILE A 231 -13.88 9.46 -1.66
C ILE A 231 -13.00 9.18 -2.87
N ALA A 232 -13.59 9.15 -4.06
CA ALA A 232 -12.90 8.82 -5.30
C ALA A 232 -13.64 9.37 -6.52
N TYR A 233 -12.88 9.67 -7.57
CA TYR A 233 -13.37 9.98 -8.90
C TYR A 233 -13.14 8.75 -9.79
N ILE A 234 -14.14 8.35 -10.56
CA ILE A 234 -14.14 7.09 -11.32
C ILE A 234 -14.16 7.40 -12.81
N TRP A 235 -13.16 6.89 -13.52
CA TRP A 235 -12.82 7.30 -14.87
C TRP A 235 -12.82 6.14 -15.85
N ALA A 236 -13.11 6.43 -17.11
CA ALA A 236 -12.93 5.52 -18.22
C ALA A 236 -12.07 6.19 -19.29
N ASN A 237 -11.05 5.48 -19.79
CA ASN A 237 -10.41 5.88 -21.04
C ASN A 237 -11.46 5.86 -22.16
N ALA A 238 -11.38 6.78 -23.11
CA ALA A 238 -12.30 6.87 -24.23
C ALA A 238 -11.53 7.12 -25.53
N VAL A 239 -12.03 6.58 -26.64
CA VAL A 239 -11.45 6.82 -27.97
C VAL A 239 -12.52 7.36 -28.91
N PRO A 240 -12.18 8.21 -29.89
CA PRO A 240 -13.12 8.62 -30.92
C PRO A 240 -13.52 7.40 -31.75
N CYS A 241 -14.82 7.23 -32.01
CA CYS A 241 -15.28 6.24 -32.96
C CYS A 241 -14.73 6.59 -34.36
N PRO A 242 -14.10 5.64 -35.10
CA PRO A 242 -13.47 5.93 -36.39
C PRO A 242 -14.46 6.38 -37.48
N ARG A 243 -15.77 6.17 -37.26
CA ARG A 243 -16.83 6.44 -38.23
C ARG A 243 -17.63 7.70 -37.88
N THR A 244 -17.87 7.93 -36.58
CA THR A 244 -18.71 9.05 -36.11
C THR A 244 -17.92 10.18 -35.46
N GLY A 245 -16.66 9.95 -35.07
CA GLY A 245 -15.82 10.87 -34.31
C GLY A 245 -16.27 11.09 -32.86
N ARG A 246 -17.36 10.47 -32.41
CA ARG A 246 -17.88 10.61 -31.03
C ARG A 246 -17.09 9.74 -30.06
N LEU A 247 -16.91 10.21 -28.83
CA LEU A 247 -16.10 9.54 -27.83
C LEU A 247 -16.80 8.28 -27.30
N VAL A 248 -16.09 7.16 -27.37
CA VAL A 248 -16.54 5.86 -26.87
C VAL A 248 -15.74 5.53 -25.61
N PRO A 249 -16.31 5.66 -24.41
CA PRO A 249 -15.67 5.20 -23.18
C PRO A 249 -15.42 3.70 -23.26
N LEU A 250 -14.30 3.22 -22.71
CA LEU A 250 -13.87 1.82 -22.72
C LEU A 250 -14.21 1.15 -21.39
N LEU A 251 -15.49 0.82 -21.20
CA LEU A 251 -16.02 0.21 -19.99
C LEU A 251 -16.13 -1.30 -20.17
N ARG A 252 -15.65 -2.09 -19.21
CA ARG A 252 -15.90 -3.54 -19.19
C ARG A 252 -17.33 -3.86 -18.76
N ASP A 253 -17.82 -3.12 -17.78
CA ASP A 253 -19.20 -3.11 -17.32
C ASP A 253 -19.53 -1.71 -16.79
N LYS A 254 -20.80 -1.47 -16.48
CA LYS A 254 -21.31 -0.19 -15.97
C LYS A 254 -21.58 -0.25 -14.46
N TRP A 255 -21.07 -1.25 -13.76
CA TRP A 255 -21.30 -1.41 -12.32
C TRP A 255 -20.40 -0.51 -11.48
N LEU A 256 -20.98 0.09 -10.42
CA LEU A 256 -20.25 0.78 -9.36
C LEU A 256 -20.23 -0.04 -8.06
N ARG A 257 -21.33 -0.76 -7.77
CA ARG A 257 -21.45 -1.64 -6.60
C ARG A 257 -22.47 -2.75 -6.86
N LYS A 258 -22.04 -4.01 -6.67
CA LYS A 258 -22.87 -5.22 -6.87
C LYS A 258 -23.50 -5.77 -5.58
N ALA A 259 -23.29 -5.10 -4.44
CA ALA A 259 -23.76 -5.59 -3.14
C ALA A 259 -25.30 -5.61 -3.08
N PRO A 260 -25.93 -6.76 -2.73
CA PRO A 260 -27.39 -6.87 -2.67
C PRO A 260 -28.04 -5.84 -1.73
N GLY A 261 -29.10 -5.18 -2.19
CA GLY A 261 -29.81 -4.12 -1.48
C GLY A 261 -29.07 -2.78 -1.44
N LYS A 262 -27.88 -2.71 -2.06
CA LYS A 262 -27.04 -1.51 -2.18
C LYS A 262 -26.49 -1.38 -3.59
N GLU A 263 -27.14 -1.96 -4.59
CA GLU A 263 -26.69 -1.90 -5.98
C GLU A 263 -26.46 -0.44 -6.44
N ALA A 264 -25.46 -0.24 -7.30
CA ALA A 264 -25.22 1.05 -7.96
C ALA A 264 -24.56 0.79 -9.31
N ALA A 265 -25.02 1.51 -10.34
CA ALA A 265 -24.50 1.42 -11.70
C ALA A 265 -24.58 2.79 -12.39
N VAL A 266 -23.93 2.92 -13.55
CA VAL A 266 -24.10 4.10 -14.41
C VAL A 266 -24.95 3.77 -15.63
N ARG A 267 -25.81 4.71 -16.02
CA ARG A 267 -26.47 4.74 -17.32
C ARG A 267 -25.71 5.69 -18.23
N MET A 268 -25.39 5.24 -19.43
CA MET A 268 -24.72 6.06 -20.45
C MET A 268 -25.76 6.72 -21.35
N VAL A 269 -25.68 8.03 -21.47
CA VAL A 269 -26.58 8.86 -22.29
C VAL A 269 -25.79 9.36 -23.49
N THR A 270 -26.11 8.85 -24.67
CA THR A 270 -25.43 9.18 -25.94
C THR A 270 -26.16 10.23 -26.77
N SER A 271 -27.40 10.57 -26.42
CA SER A 271 -28.17 11.63 -27.07
C SER A 271 -29.00 12.40 -26.05
N ALA A 272 -29.23 13.68 -26.30
CA ALA A 272 -30.12 14.53 -25.53
C ALA A 272 -30.96 15.36 -26.50
N GLU A 273 -32.27 15.45 -26.26
CA GLU A 273 -33.21 16.21 -27.11
C GLU A 273 -33.14 15.82 -28.60
N GLY A 274 -32.88 14.53 -28.87
CA GLY A 274 -32.76 14.00 -30.24
C GLY A 274 -31.41 14.28 -30.92
N ILE A 275 -30.47 14.93 -30.24
CA ILE A 275 -29.14 15.23 -30.77
C ILE A 275 -28.12 14.29 -30.14
N GLU A 276 -27.34 13.57 -30.96
CA GLU A 276 -26.24 12.74 -30.48
C GLU A 276 -25.11 13.59 -29.89
N LEU A 277 -24.72 13.25 -28.67
CA LEU A 277 -23.67 13.94 -27.94
C LEU A 277 -22.29 13.50 -28.44
N ARG A 278 -21.36 14.45 -28.61
CA ARG A 278 -19.96 14.15 -28.92
C ARG A 278 -19.29 13.34 -27.81
N GLU A 279 -19.57 13.71 -26.57
CA GLU A 279 -19.13 13.01 -25.36
C GLU A 279 -20.37 12.50 -24.62
N PRO A 280 -20.44 11.21 -24.26
CA PRO A 280 -21.59 10.68 -23.55
C PRO A 280 -21.67 11.24 -22.14
N ARG A 281 -22.89 11.46 -21.66
CA ARG A 281 -23.16 11.80 -20.25
C ARG A 281 -23.42 10.53 -19.45
N PHE A 282 -23.19 10.60 -18.15
CA PHE A 282 -23.43 9.48 -17.23
C PHE A 282 -24.40 9.87 -16.13
N GLU A 283 -25.37 9.00 -15.89
CA GLU A 283 -26.29 9.09 -14.75
C GLU A 283 -25.96 7.96 -13.78
N VAL A 284 -26.01 8.24 -12.47
CA VAL A 284 -25.85 7.20 -11.45
C VAL A 284 -27.23 6.69 -11.03
N ILE A 285 -27.43 5.38 -11.17
CA ILE A 285 -28.66 4.68 -10.77
C ILE A 285 -28.37 3.83 -9.54
N LEU A 286 -29.26 3.87 -8.54
CA LEU A 286 -29.06 3.24 -7.23
C LEU A 286 -30.16 2.23 -6.91
N GLY A 287 -29.78 1.18 -6.17
CA GLY A 287 -30.68 0.21 -5.58
C GLY A 287 -31.50 -0.56 -6.62
N ARG A 288 -32.81 -0.64 -6.37
CA ARG A 288 -33.74 -1.49 -7.15
C ARG A 288 -33.96 -0.99 -8.58
N GLU A 289 -33.62 0.26 -8.89
CA GLU A 289 -33.76 0.84 -10.22
C GLU A 289 -32.63 0.43 -11.17
N VAL A 290 -31.58 -0.21 -10.66
CA VAL A 290 -30.47 -0.69 -11.47
C VAL A 290 -30.94 -1.82 -12.38
N ASP A 291 -30.90 -1.59 -13.69
CA ASP A 291 -30.99 -2.64 -14.70
C ASP A 291 -29.71 -3.48 -14.67
N LYS A 292 -29.82 -4.71 -14.18
CA LYS A 292 -28.67 -5.61 -14.00
C LYS A 292 -28.09 -6.11 -15.33
N ALA A 293 -28.91 -6.20 -16.38
CA ALA A 293 -28.47 -6.65 -17.70
C ALA A 293 -27.68 -5.52 -18.38
N ASP A 294 -28.21 -4.29 -18.35
CA ASP A 294 -27.52 -3.11 -18.86
C ASP A 294 -26.23 -2.85 -18.07
N ALA A 295 -26.29 -2.89 -16.73
CA ALA A 295 -25.12 -2.67 -15.89
C ALA A 295 -23.99 -3.68 -16.13
N SER A 296 -24.31 -4.91 -16.54
CA SER A 296 -23.33 -5.95 -16.85
C SER A 296 -22.77 -5.87 -18.27
N THR A 297 -23.28 -4.94 -19.09
CA THR A 297 -22.86 -4.76 -20.48
C THR A 297 -22.01 -3.50 -20.60
N GLY A 298 -20.72 -3.68 -20.87
CA GLY A 298 -19.81 -2.59 -21.18
C GLY A 298 -19.73 -2.30 -22.68
N THR A 299 -18.86 -1.36 -23.02
CA THR A 299 -18.47 -1.02 -24.40
C THR A 299 -17.17 -1.71 -24.82
N MET A 300 -16.46 -2.40 -23.92
CA MET A 300 -15.18 -3.04 -24.22
C MET A 300 -15.11 -4.48 -23.68
N ALA A 301 -14.66 -5.40 -24.52
CA ALA A 301 -14.37 -6.78 -24.15
C ALA A 301 -13.22 -7.35 -25.00
N ARG A 302 -12.30 -8.07 -24.34
CA ARG A 302 -11.18 -8.77 -25.01
C ARG A 302 -10.36 -7.89 -25.96
N GLY A 303 -10.11 -6.63 -25.56
CA GLY A 303 -9.28 -5.70 -26.32
C GLY A 303 -9.96 -5.03 -27.51
N LYS A 304 -11.27 -5.26 -27.73
CA LYS A 304 -12.09 -4.58 -28.74
C LYS A 304 -13.19 -3.80 -28.07
N ALA A 305 -13.68 -2.75 -28.73
CA ALA A 305 -14.83 -1.98 -28.26
C ALA A 305 -16.02 -2.07 -29.22
N VAL A 306 -17.21 -1.73 -28.75
CA VAL A 306 -18.42 -1.53 -29.54
C VAL A 306 -18.88 -0.10 -29.30
N SER A 307 -19.04 0.65 -30.40
CA SER A 307 -19.50 2.03 -30.32
C SER A 307 -21.00 2.07 -29.98
N PRO A 308 -21.42 2.81 -28.95
CA PRO A 308 -22.83 2.93 -28.58
C PRO A 308 -23.63 3.84 -29.53
N TYR A 309 -22.98 4.45 -30.53
CA TYR A 309 -23.60 5.34 -31.51
C TYR A 309 -24.03 4.61 -32.78
N ASP A 310 -23.26 3.61 -33.20
CA ASP A 310 -23.50 2.87 -34.45
C ASP A 310 -23.56 1.34 -34.24
N ASN A 311 -23.35 0.86 -33.02
CA ASN A 311 -23.29 -0.56 -32.64
C ASN A 311 -22.26 -1.39 -33.41
N LEU A 312 -21.24 -0.73 -33.98
CA LEU A 312 -20.17 -1.38 -34.73
C LEU A 312 -18.91 -1.53 -33.89
N VAL A 313 -18.14 -2.57 -34.20
CA VAL A 313 -16.88 -2.88 -33.52
C VAL A 313 -15.84 -1.80 -33.85
N ILE A 314 -15.09 -1.41 -32.81
CA ILE A 314 -13.84 -0.65 -32.91
C ILE A 314 -12.73 -1.65 -32.62
N ASP A 315 -11.84 -1.84 -33.58
CA ASP A 315 -10.77 -2.83 -33.45
C ASP A 315 -9.71 -2.38 -32.42
N GLY A 316 -9.06 -3.36 -31.80
CA GLY A 316 -8.06 -3.11 -30.78
C GLY A 316 -6.83 -2.39 -31.31
N ASP A 317 -6.49 -2.57 -32.59
CA ASP A 317 -5.35 -1.88 -33.18
C ASP A 317 -5.62 -0.38 -33.38
N TYR A 318 -6.84 -0.02 -33.78
CA TYR A 318 -7.27 1.39 -33.80
C TYR A 318 -7.28 2.01 -32.40
N ILE A 319 -7.70 1.27 -31.36
CA ILE A 319 -7.68 1.78 -29.97
C ILE A 319 -6.24 2.12 -29.54
N LYS A 320 -5.27 1.29 -29.90
CA LYS A 320 -3.84 1.53 -29.62
C LYS A 320 -3.32 2.71 -30.43
N GLU A 321 -3.64 2.78 -31.72
CA GLU A 321 -3.26 3.90 -32.59
C GLU A 321 -3.79 5.24 -32.07
N ALA A 322 -5.06 5.29 -31.65
CA ALA A 322 -5.67 6.47 -31.04
C ALA A 322 -4.95 6.85 -29.74
N ALA A 323 -4.57 5.88 -28.90
CA ALA A 323 -3.80 6.15 -27.69
C ALA A 323 -2.40 6.69 -28.00
N GLN A 324 -1.69 6.07 -28.94
CA GLN A 324 -0.35 6.47 -29.37
C GLN A 324 -0.33 7.85 -30.05
N SER A 325 -1.43 8.23 -30.71
CA SER A 325 -1.58 9.53 -31.36
C SER A 325 -2.07 10.63 -30.42
N GLY A 326 -2.36 10.32 -29.16
CA GLY A 326 -2.88 11.28 -28.18
C GLY A 326 -4.38 11.58 -28.29
N ASP A 327 -5.12 10.80 -29.07
CA ASP A 327 -6.57 10.94 -29.28
C ASP A 327 -7.40 10.17 -28.22
N MET A 328 -6.75 9.41 -27.33
CA MET A 328 -7.41 8.77 -26.20
C MET A 328 -7.63 9.76 -25.05
N ASP A 329 -8.88 9.96 -24.67
CA ASP A 329 -9.29 10.85 -23.59
C ASP A 329 -9.68 10.07 -22.31
N GLN A 330 -9.95 10.78 -21.23
CA GLN A 330 -10.41 10.22 -19.95
C GLN A 330 -11.71 10.88 -19.49
N LEU A 331 -12.78 10.09 -19.47
CA LEU A 331 -14.11 10.56 -19.08
C LEU A 331 -14.38 10.25 -17.61
N LEU A 332 -14.67 11.29 -16.84
CA LEU A 332 -15.19 11.16 -15.48
C LEU A 332 -16.65 10.71 -15.58
N TYR A 333 -16.96 9.51 -15.08
CA TYR A 333 -18.31 8.96 -15.22
C TYR A 333 -19.07 8.77 -13.90
N ALA A 334 -18.37 8.79 -12.76
CA ALA A 334 -19.00 8.76 -11.44
C ALA A 334 -18.09 9.33 -10.36
N VAL A 335 -18.71 9.82 -9.29
CA VAL A 335 -18.00 10.26 -8.08
C VAL A 335 -18.51 9.43 -6.89
N ALA A 336 -17.59 8.76 -6.19
CA ALA A 336 -17.87 8.08 -4.94
C ALA A 336 -17.81 9.09 -3.80
N VAL A 337 -18.88 9.18 -3.01
CA VAL A 337 -19.02 10.19 -1.95
C VAL A 337 -19.45 9.55 -0.64
N ARG A 338 -19.22 10.27 0.46
CA ARG A 338 -19.76 9.94 1.78
C ARG A 338 -20.71 11.05 2.20
N LYS A 339 -21.94 10.67 2.56
CA LYS A 339 -23.00 11.56 3.08
C LYS A 339 -22.73 11.96 4.54
N PRO A 340 -23.45 12.95 5.11
CA PRO A 340 -23.30 13.33 6.53
C PRO A 340 -23.64 12.18 7.48
N SER A 341 -24.52 11.27 7.05
CA SER A 341 -24.87 10.04 7.77
C SER A 341 -23.71 9.03 7.88
N GLY A 342 -22.59 9.28 7.20
CA GLY A 342 -21.46 8.36 7.08
C GLY A 342 -21.62 7.29 6.00
N GLU A 343 -22.78 7.23 5.34
CA GLU A 343 -23.07 6.31 4.25
C GLU A 343 -22.19 6.60 3.02
N ARG A 344 -21.59 5.55 2.44
CA ARG A 344 -20.89 5.63 1.14
C ARG A 344 -21.88 5.40 0.00
N THR A 345 -21.94 6.33 -0.94
CA THR A 345 -22.78 6.26 -2.15
C THR A 345 -22.02 6.78 -3.37
N PHE A 346 -22.72 6.90 -4.49
CA PHE A 346 -22.22 7.48 -5.73
C PHE A 346 -23.15 8.58 -6.22
N ARG A 347 -22.62 9.51 -7.01
CA ARG A 347 -23.37 10.50 -7.78
C ARG A 347 -22.74 10.69 -9.16
N ALA A 348 -23.52 11.22 -10.09
CA ALA A 348 -22.99 11.68 -11.36
C ALA A 348 -22.01 12.87 -11.13
N PRO A 349 -21.02 13.04 -12.00
CA PRO A 349 -20.20 14.26 -12.02
C PRO A 349 -21.08 15.49 -12.24
N ASN A 350 -20.80 16.56 -11.52
CA ASN A 350 -21.51 17.83 -11.68
C ASN A 350 -20.61 18.87 -12.39
N GLU A 351 -21.19 20.01 -12.72
CA GLU A 351 -20.48 21.10 -13.40
C GLU A 351 -19.24 21.57 -12.63
N ALA A 352 -19.31 21.62 -11.30
CA ALA A 352 -18.17 22.01 -10.47
C ALA A 352 -17.01 21.01 -10.57
N ASP A 353 -17.30 19.70 -10.60
CA ASP A 353 -16.27 18.67 -10.82
C ASP A 353 -15.58 18.88 -12.18
N LEU A 354 -16.37 19.09 -13.24
CA LEU A 354 -15.85 19.27 -14.61
C LEU A 354 -15.01 20.54 -14.74
N GLN A 355 -15.47 21.65 -14.16
CA GLN A 355 -14.72 22.91 -14.12
C GLN A 355 -13.41 22.78 -13.35
N ALA A 356 -13.42 22.08 -12.21
CA ALA A 356 -12.22 21.81 -11.42
C ALA A 356 -11.19 20.98 -12.19
N LEU A 357 -11.63 20.00 -12.99
CA LEU A 357 -10.75 19.21 -13.86
C LEU A 357 -10.12 20.06 -14.97
N GLN A 358 -10.91 20.90 -15.61
CA GLN A 358 -10.40 21.82 -16.63
C GLN A 358 -9.42 22.84 -16.03
N ALA A 359 -9.71 23.37 -14.83
CA ALA A 359 -8.81 24.25 -14.10
C ALA A 359 -7.50 23.55 -13.74
N ALA A 360 -7.57 22.31 -13.26
CA ALA A 360 -6.38 21.51 -12.96
C ALA A 360 -5.53 21.27 -14.21
N ASN A 361 -6.15 20.94 -15.35
CA ASN A 361 -5.45 20.75 -16.61
C ASN A 361 -4.76 22.04 -17.09
N ARG A 362 -5.45 23.18 -17.05
CA ARG A 362 -4.85 24.48 -17.41
C ARG A 362 -3.67 24.82 -16.50
N THR A 363 -3.84 24.65 -15.20
CA THR A 363 -2.80 24.94 -14.20
C THR A 363 -1.59 24.04 -14.39
N PHE A 364 -1.80 22.74 -14.57
CA PHE A 364 -0.72 21.79 -14.84
C PHE A 364 0.04 22.17 -16.11
N ASN A 365 -0.66 22.44 -17.21
CA ASN A 365 -0.01 22.83 -18.47
C ASN A 365 0.80 24.13 -18.35
N ALA A 366 0.46 25.03 -17.43
CA ALA A 366 1.20 26.26 -17.21
C ALA A 366 2.51 26.07 -16.40
N VAL A 367 2.64 25.00 -15.62
CA VAL A 367 3.79 24.79 -14.71
C VAL A 367 4.59 23.52 -15.00
N LYS A 368 4.08 22.62 -15.84
CA LYS A 368 4.68 21.28 -16.04
C LYS A 368 6.12 21.35 -16.54
N ASP A 369 6.45 22.28 -17.43
CA ASP A 369 7.77 22.37 -18.04
C ASP A 369 8.83 22.74 -16.99
N GLU A 370 8.51 23.69 -16.09
CA GLU A 370 9.38 24.02 -14.95
C GLU A 370 9.59 22.82 -14.01
N TRP A 371 8.55 22.03 -13.77
CA TRP A 371 8.65 20.82 -12.95
C TRP A 371 9.41 19.68 -13.63
N PHE A 372 9.36 19.61 -14.97
CA PHE A 372 10.15 18.67 -15.75
C PHE A 372 11.63 19.02 -15.68
N ASP A 373 11.96 20.29 -15.89
CA ASP A 373 13.33 20.80 -15.81
C ASP A 373 13.93 20.67 -14.40
N ALA A 374 13.11 20.88 -13.37
CA ALA A 374 13.52 20.74 -11.97
C ALA A 374 13.58 19.29 -11.48
N GLY A 375 13.18 18.29 -12.28
CA GLY A 375 13.12 16.88 -11.86
C GLY A 375 12.10 16.61 -10.75
N ILE A 376 11.08 17.47 -10.60
CA ILE A 376 10.00 17.30 -9.61
C ILE A 376 9.04 16.18 -10.04
N LEU A 377 8.81 16.06 -11.34
CA LEU A 377 7.99 15.00 -11.93
C LEU A 377 8.86 14.03 -12.73
N PRO A 378 8.54 12.72 -12.71
CA PRO A 378 9.35 11.71 -13.36
C PRO A 378 9.09 11.70 -14.88
N THR A 379 10.00 12.30 -15.64
CA THR A 379 9.90 12.40 -17.10
C THR A 379 10.75 11.37 -17.83
N GLU A 380 11.43 10.50 -17.09
CA GLU A 380 12.24 9.42 -17.65
C GLU A 380 11.37 8.47 -18.47
N GLU A 381 11.98 7.91 -19.52
CA GLU A 381 11.32 6.93 -20.37
C GLU A 381 10.89 5.70 -19.58
N PHE A 382 9.71 5.18 -19.93
CA PHE A 382 9.26 3.89 -19.46
C PHE A 382 10.25 2.83 -19.92
N PRO A 383 10.81 2.03 -18.97
CA PRO A 383 11.93 1.15 -19.26
C PRO A 383 11.54 0.06 -20.24
N GLU A 384 12.52 -0.41 -21.02
CA GLU A 384 12.39 -1.68 -21.70
C GLU A 384 12.39 -2.82 -20.68
N GLY A 385 11.55 -3.83 -20.92
CA GLY A 385 11.42 -4.94 -19.99
C GLY A 385 10.41 -5.96 -20.46
N ASN A 386 10.03 -6.85 -19.54
CA ASN A 386 9.15 -7.98 -19.83
C ASN A 386 7.70 -7.57 -20.12
N ASP A 387 7.31 -6.33 -19.80
CA ASP A 387 5.96 -5.81 -20.03
C ASP A 387 6.00 -4.45 -20.70
N LEU A 388 5.78 -4.43 -22.02
CA LEU A 388 5.74 -3.22 -22.85
C LEU A 388 4.31 -2.74 -23.12
N ARG A 389 3.30 -3.31 -22.46
CA ARG A 389 1.90 -2.95 -22.71
C ARG A 389 1.61 -1.45 -22.53
N PRO A 390 2.20 -0.71 -21.56
CA PRO A 390 1.99 0.73 -21.47
C PRO A 390 2.38 1.50 -22.74
N LYS A 391 3.50 1.16 -23.38
CA LYS A 391 3.94 1.77 -24.64
C LYS A 391 2.97 1.52 -25.80
N HIS A 392 2.27 0.38 -25.79
CA HIS A 392 1.20 0.12 -26.78
C HIS A 392 0.02 1.09 -26.67
N TYR A 393 -0.08 1.84 -25.57
CA TYR A 393 -1.11 2.86 -25.32
C TYR A 393 -0.51 4.27 -25.21
N GLY A 394 0.68 4.52 -25.77
CA GLY A 394 1.30 5.85 -25.79
C GLY A 394 1.83 6.34 -24.44
N LEU A 395 2.02 5.44 -23.46
CA LEU A 395 2.60 5.77 -22.16
C LEU A 395 4.12 5.55 -22.21
N ASP A 396 4.84 6.50 -22.80
CA ASP A 396 6.26 6.38 -23.09
C ASP A 396 7.16 6.87 -21.95
N ARG A 397 6.64 7.66 -21.00
CA ARG A 397 7.34 8.16 -19.81
C ARG A 397 6.53 7.89 -18.56
N TRP A 398 7.20 7.92 -17.40
CA TRP A 398 6.52 7.71 -16.12
C TRP A 398 5.43 8.74 -15.82
N VAL A 399 5.60 10.00 -16.24
CA VAL A 399 4.59 11.06 -16.06
C VAL A 399 3.29 10.78 -16.82
N ASP A 400 3.34 10.03 -17.93
CA ASP A 400 2.18 9.79 -18.79
C ASP A 400 1.13 8.87 -18.10
N PHE A 401 1.53 8.16 -17.03
CA PHE A 401 0.63 7.32 -16.22
C PHE A 401 -0.34 8.12 -15.35
N PHE A 402 -0.13 9.43 -15.23
CA PHE A 402 -0.93 10.30 -14.38
C PHE A 402 -1.85 11.17 -15.21
N THR A 403 -3.09 11.34 -14.76
CA THR A 403 -3.94 12.39 -15.32
C THR A 403 -3.34 13.78 -15.01
N PRO A 404 -3.63 14.84 -15.79
CA PRO A 404 -3.15 16.19 -15.49
C PRO A 404 -3.43 16.63 -14.05
N ARG A 405 -4.58 16.28 -13.49
CA ARG A 405 -4.91 16.59 -12.09
C ARG A 405 -4.06 15.78 -11.10
N GLN A 406 -3.76 14.51 -11.38
CA GLN A 406 -2.87 13.71 -10.53
C GLN A 406 -1.43 14.23 -10.60
N ALA A 407 -0.94 14.54 -11.80
CA ALA A 407 0.37 15.15 -11.99
C ALA A 407 0.47 16.50 -11.27
N LEU A 408 -0.59 17.31 -11.28
CA LEU A 408 -0.68 18.55 -10.51
C LEU A 408 -0.54 18.34 -9.00
N VAL A 409 -1.17 17.30 -8.45
CA VAL A 409 -1.04 16.93 -7.03
C VAL A 409 0.41 16.55 -6.71
N HIS A 410 1.00 15.67 -7.51
CA HIS A 410 2.37 15.20 -7.30
C HIS A 410 3.39 16.33 -7.44
N GLY A 411 3.26 17.16 -8.48
CA GLY A 411 4.15 18.29 -8.72
C GLY A 411 4.03 19.36 -7.65
N THR A 412 2.81 19.68 -7.20
CA THR A 412 2.59 20.61 -6.08
C THR A 412 3.23 20.09 -4.80
N PHE A 413 3.09 18.80 -4.50
CA PHE A 413 3.73 18.19 -3.33
C PHE A 413 5.26 18.26 -3.43
N GLY A 414 5.83 17.86 -4.57
CA GLY A 414 7.29 17.87 -4.78
C GLY A 414 7.88 19.26 -4.74
N GLU A 415 7.20 20.25 -5.33
CA GLU A 415 7.62 21.65 -5.29
C GLU A 415 7.55 22.22 -3.86
N GLU A 416 6.44 22.04 -3.15
CA GLU A 416 6.32 22.51 -1.76
C GLU A 416 7.32 21.80 -0.84
N PHE A 417 7.59 20.51 -1.07
CA PHE A 417 8.62 19.79 -0.34
C PHE A 417 10.01 20.38 -0.60
N ALA A 418 10.37 20.62 -1.87
CA ALA A 418 11.64 21.23 -2.25
C ALA A 418 11.82 22.64 -1.65
N ARG A 419 10.75 23.44 -1.59
CA ARG A 419 10.74 24.76 -0.91
C ARG A 419 10.87 24.66 0.60
N LEU A 420 10.30 23.61 1.20
CA LEU A 420 10.30 23.41 2.65
C LEU A 420 11.66 22.96 3.18
N VAL A 421 12.42 22.18 2.41
CA VAL A 421 13.73 21.65 2.85
C VAL A 421 14.70 22.75 3.32
N PRO A 422 14.91 23.86 2.59
CA PRO A 422 15.71 24.98 3.07
C PRO A 422 15.20 25.61 4.37
N GLU A 423 13.88 25.79 4.53
CA GLU A 423 13.29 26.37 5.75
C GLU A 423 13.51 25.46 6.98
N VAL A 424 13.39 24.14 6.79
CA VAL A 424 13.69 23.14 7.81
C VAL A 424 15.16 23.23 8.21
N ARG A 425 16.06 23.28 7.22
CA ARG A 425 17.51 23.39 7.44
C ARG A 425 17.91 24.65 8.17
N GLU A 426 17.33 25.79 7.80
CA GLU A 426 17.58 27.07 8.48
C GLU A 426 17.09 27.05 9.93
N THR A 427 15.90 26.46 10.18
CA THR A 427 15.31 26.42 11.52
C THR A 427 16.03 25.45 12.45
N LEU A 428 16.47 24.30 11.94
CA LEU A 428 17.09 23.25 12.74
C LEU A 428 18.62 23.33 12.78
N GLY A 429 19.26 24.08 11.87
CA GLY A 429 20.71 24.18 11.77
C GLY A 429 21.36 22.81 11.56
N GLU A 430 22.40 22.50 12.34
CA GLU A 430 23.08 21.19 12.30
C GLU A 430 22.16 20.00 12.67
N ALA A 431 21.04 20.25 13.35
CA ALA A 431 20.05 19.22 13.66
C ALA A 431 19.13 18.91 12.47
N ALA A 432 19.28 19.58 11.33
CA ALA A 432 18.45 19.33 10.15
C ALA A 432 18.79 18.01 9.44
N ASP A 433 20.07 17.65 9.33
CA ASP A 433 20.47 16.37 8.71
C ASP A 433 20.11 15.14 9.57
N GLN A 434 19.53 15.41 10.73
CA GLN A 434 19.10 14.49 11.75
C GLN A 434 17.56 14.32 11.80
N VAL A 435 16.83 15.12 11.01
CA VAL A 435 15.36 15.13 10.87
C VAL A 435 14.99 14.83 9.43
#